data_AF-A0A1F5AHB0-F1
#
_entry.id   AF-A0A1F5AHB0-F1
#
_cell.length_a   1.000
_cell.length_b   1.000
_cell.length_c   1.000
_cell.angle_alpha   90.00
_cell.angle_beta   90.00
_cell.angle_gamma   90.00
#
_symmetry.space_group_name_H-M   'P 1'
#
loop_
_entity.id
_entity.type
_entity.pdbx_description
1 polymer ?
#
loop_
_entity_poly.entity_id
_entity_poly.type
_entity_poly.pdbx_seq_one_letter_code
_entity_poly.pdbx_strand_id
1 'polypeptide(L)'
;MKKALWISALLAFSLVLTGAGFGQENKPKMRQEIVKLKYIDKEEILNVLYTFLSNAGKISPSPRSGLLTVSDTPENVEKILEVIRQLDVKPVDIQFTIQLILASAKDEPGKSDEMIKDDPLIKELRSLLNFKSFYPLDSAFIRALDREFSEVTMGREAELRLALRPKYIKEEKEDLIQVEARLQKIIPAVPAPGATQTQNPYTSIALLTSNFTMKSGEKTVVGVSKLDGGDKGLILIITGKIFR
;
A
#
# COMPACT_ATOMS: atom_id res chain seq x y z
N MET A 1 88.64 60.32 -20.73
CA MET A 1 88.24 60.85 -22.06
C MET A 1 88.39 59.76 -23.10
N LYS A 2 87.30 59.47 -23.84
CA LYS A 2 87.22 58.75 -25.15
C LYS A 2 87.55 57.25 -25.13
N LYS A 3 86.87 56.32 -25.83
CA LYS A 3 85.66 56.17 -26.68
C LYS A 3 85.59 54.63 -26.91
N ALA A 4 84.50 53.92 -26.61
CA ALA A 4 83.36 53.57 -27.49
C ALA A 4 83.52 52.25 -28.30
N LEU A 5 82.35 51.62 -28.55
CA LEU A 5 81.96 50.50 -29.44
C LEU A 5 81.91 49.10 -28.78
N TRP A 6 80.77 48.48 -28.43
CA TRP A 6 79.46 48.16 -29.06
C TRP A 6 79.41 46.84 -29.87
N ILE A 7 78.22 46.20 -29.83
CA ILE A 7 77.64 45.16 -30.70
C ILE A 7 77.93 43.71 -30.22
N SER A 8 76.99 42.81 -29.96
CA SER A 8 75.51 42.82 -29.94
C SER A 8 75.03 41.51 -29.28
N ALA A 9 74.15 41.61 -28.29
CA ALA A 9 73.31 40.50 -27.83
C ALA A 9 72.02 40.51 -28.68
N LEU A 10 71.75 39.41 -29.39
CA LEU A 10 70.51 39.24 -30.17
C LEU A 10 70.18 37.75 -30.29
N LEU A 11 68.92 37.44 -29.95
CA LEU A 11 68.15 36.20 -30.20
C LEU A 11 68.58 34.95 -29.40
N ALA A 12 67.70 34.25 -28.68
CA ALA A 12 66.30 34.01 -28.96
C ALA A 12 65.42 34.02 -27.70
N PHE A 13 64.44 34.91 -27.71
CA PHE A 13 63.23 34.84 -26.93
C PHE A 13 62.28 33.86 -27.66
N SER A 14 62.30 32.58 -27.30
CA SER A 14 61.23 31.64 -27.69
C SER A 14 60.37 31.34 -26.47
N LEU A 15 59.37 32.20 -26.34
CA LEU A 15 58.17 32.03 -25.56
C LEU A 15 57.47 30.73 -26.00
N VAL A 16 57.73 29.61 -25.33
CA VAL A 16 56.81 28.47 -25.36
C VAL A 16 55.94 28.59 -24.12
N LEU A 17 54.89 29.39 -24.27
CA LEU A 17 53.63 29.18 -23.56
C LEU A 17 53.09 27.81 -24.00
N THR A 18 53.56 26.73 -23.39
CA THR A 18 52.73 25.54 -23.27
C THR A 18 51.60 25.94 -22.35
N GLY A 19 50.53 26.43 -22.97
CA GLY A 19 49.27 26.67 -22.32
C GLY A 19 48.96 25.43 -21.49
N ALA A 20 48.93 25.62 -20.18
CA ALA A 20 48.10 24.82 -19.32
C ALA A 20 46.69 24.95 -19.90
N GLY A 21 46.32 24.02 -20.77
CA GLY A 21 44.94 23.61 -20.91
C GLY A 21 44.54 23.06 -19.55
N PHE A 22 44.33 23.95 -18.59
CA PHE A 22 43.33 23.73 -17.58
C PHE A 22 42.08 23.50 -18.40
N GLY A 23 41.76 22.22 -18.64
CA GLY A 23 40.38 21.85 -18.84
C GLY A 23 39.66 22.50 -17.67
N GLN A 24 38.95 23.60 -17.94
CA GLN A 24 37.80 23.93 -17.13
C GLN A 24 36.89 22.73 -17.32
N GLU A 25 37.11 21.75 -16.45
CA GLU A 25 36.16 20.71 -16.15
C GLU A 25 34.91 21.49 -15.79
N ASN A 26 34.00 21.61 -16.77
CA ASN A 26 32.72 22.29 -16.63
C ASN A 26 31.92 21.44 -15.65
N LYS A 27 32.24 21.58 -14.35
CA LYS A 27 31.55 20.88 -13.29
C LYS A 27 30.11 21.37 -13.36
N PRO A 28 29.15 20.46 -13.58
CA PRO A 28 27.78 20.87 -13.75
C PRO A 28 27.35 21.68 -12.52
N LYS A 29 26.66 22.80 -12.76
CA LYS A 29 26.14 23.65 -11.68
C LYS A 29 25.18 22.80 -10.85
N MET A 30 25.50 22.57 -9.58
CA MET A 30 24.68 21.78 -8.68
C MET A 30 23.62 22.66 -8.01
N ARG A 31 22.42 22.10 -7.81
CA ARG A 31 21.32 22.64 -7.03
C ARG A 31 21.06 21.69 -5.87
N GLN A 32 20.82 22.25 -4.69
CA GLN A 32 20.43 21.50 -3.51
C GLN A 32 19.04 21.93 -3.05
N GLU A 33 18.18 20.96 -2.74
CA GLU A 33 16.82 21.18 -2.24
C GLU A 33 16.54 20.24 -1.06
N ILE A 34 15.73 20.71 -0.11
CA ILE A 34 15.28 19.93 1.04
C ILE A 34 13.77 19.76 0.94
N VAL A 35 13.31 18.51 0.95
CA VAL A 35 11.90 18.15 0.79
C VAL A 35 11.43 17.35 1.99
N LYS A 36 10.19 17.58 2.44
CA LYS A 36 9.55 16.82 3.51
C LYS A 36 8.50 15.89 2.91
N LEU A 37 8.69 14.58 3.09
CA LEU A 37 7.69 13.55 2.80
C LEU A 37 6.59 13.56 3.85
N LYS A 38 5.35 13.35 3.44
CA LYS A 38 4.16 13.39 4.31
C LYS A 38 3.43 12.06 4.45
N TYR A 39 3.37 11.28 3.38
CA TYR A 39 2.49 10.12 3.26
C TYR A 39 3.20 8.86 2.79
N ILE A 40 4.29 8.98 2.05
CA ILE A 40 5.07 7.83 1.59
C ILE A 40 6.28 7.56 2.48
N ASP A 41 6.62 6.28 2.66
CA ASP A 41 7.83 5.90 3.37
C ASP A 41 9.09 6.27 2.57
N LYS A 42 10.13 6.67 3.29
CA LYS A 42 11.41 7.09 2.71
C LYS A 42 12.10 5.96 1.97
N GLU A 43 12.05 4.73 2.47
CA GLU A 43 12.76 3.58 1.90
C GLU A 43 12.10 3.14 0.59
N GLU A 44 10.76 3.20 0.54
CA GLU A 44 9.99 2.91 -0.67
C GLU A 44 10.29 3.92 -1.79
N ILE A 45 10.22 5.23 -1.49
CA ILE A 45 10.41 6.25 -2.53
C ILE A 45 11.86 6.34 -3.01
N LEU A 46 12.85 6.12 -2.13
CA LEU A 46 14.28 6.24 -2.50
C LEU A 46 14.67 5.34 -3.67
N ASN A 47 14.14 4.11 -3.72
CA ASN A 47 14.39 3.17 -4.82
C ASN A 47 13.98 3.75 -6.18
N VAL A 48 12.91 4.54 -6.21
CA VAL A 48 12.45 5.23 -7.41
C VAL A 48 13.33 6.45 -7.68
N LEU A 49 13.59 7.29 -6.68
CA LEU A 49 14.35 8.53 -6.87
C LEU A 49 15.79 8.30 -7.34
N TYR A 50 16.44 7.22 -6.91
CA TYR A 50 17.80 6.89 -7.34
C TYR A 50 17.94 6.66 -8.84
N THR A 51 16.86 6.33 -9.54
CA THR A 51 16.86 6.17 -11.00
C THR A 51 16.98 7.50 -11.77
N PHE A 52 16.72 8.63 -11.08
CA PHE A 52 16.78 9.97 -11.66
C PHE A 52 18.06 10.73 -11.30
N LEU A 53 18.97 10.12 -10.53
CA LEU A 53 20.24 10.75 -10.17
C LEU A 53 21.25 10.70 -11.33
N SER A 54 22.01 11.78 -11.47
CA SER A 54 23.24 11.78 -12.26
C SER A 54 24.38 11.10 -11.51
N ASN A 55 25.49 10.85 -12.22
CA ASN A 55 26.71 10.31 -11.63
C ASN A 55 27.30 11.20 -10.50
N ALA A 56 26.98 12.50 -10.49
CA ALA A 56 27.41 13.45 -9.46
C ALA A 56 26.31 13.73 -8.41
N GLY A 57 25.13 13.16 -8.59
CA GLY A 57 23.95 13.40 -7.77
C GLY A 57 24.02 12.66 -6.43
N LYS A 58 23.36 13.23 -5.41
CA LYS A 58 23.25 12.63 -4.08
C LYS A 58 21.89 12.89 -3.48
N ILE A 59 21.27 11.83 -2.94
CA ILE A 59 20.10 11.93 -2.06
C ILE A 59 20.55 11.53 -0.65
N SER A 60 20.27 12.39 0.33
CA SER A 60 20.59 12.17 1.73
C SER A 60 19.30 12.19 2.55
N PRO A 61 18.76 11.02 2.93
CA PRO A 61 17.62 10.95 3.82
C PRO A 61 18.01 11.33 5.24
N SER A 62 17.22 12.18 5.88
CA SER A 62 17.35 12.45 7.31
C SER A 62 16.83 11.24 8.10
N PRO A 63 17.59 10.72 9.08
CA PRO A 63 17.22 9.50 9.80
C PRO A 63 15.87 9.57 10.53
N ARG A 64 15.47 10.77 10.99
CA ARG A 64 14.36 10.95 11.94
C ARG A 64 13.19 11.80 11.45
N SER A 65 13.31 12.54 10.34
CA SER A 65 12.39 13.66 10.06
C SER A 65 11.59 13.58 8.76
N GLY A 66 11.60 12.44 8.05
CA GLY A 66 10.94 12.34 6.72
C GLY A 66 11.48 13.37 5.72
N LEU A 67 12.64 13.98 6.01
CA LEU A 67 13.28 14.97 5.16
C LEU A 67 14.24 14.26 4.20
N LEU A 68 14.22 14.65 2.94
CA LEU A 68 15.19 14.27 1.94
C LEU A 68 15.94 15.51 1.48
N THR A 69 17.28 15.44 1.52
CA THR A 69 18.12 16.44 0.85
C THR A 69 18.54 15.89 -0.50
N VAL A 70 18.20 16.59 -1.58
CA VAL A 70 18.53 16.22 -2.96
C VAL A 70 19.56 17.22 -3.47
N SER A 71 20.68 16.73 -4.00
CA SER A 71 21.72 17.55 -4.62
C SER A 71 22.09 16.97 -5.98
N ASP A 72 21.75 17.66 -7.06
CA ASP A 72 22.06 17.25 -8.43
C ASP A 72 22.05 18.47 -9.37
N THR A 73 22.14 18.26 -10.68
CA THR A 73 21.87 19.29 -11.69
C THR A 73 20.44 19.85 -11.53
N PRO A 74 20.20 21.14 -11.85
CA PRO A 74 18.88 21.76 -11.72
C PRO A 74 17.75 20.98 -12.41
N GLU A 75 18.04 20.37 -13.57
CA GLU A 75 17.08 19.57 -14.33
C GLU A 75 16.70 18.29 -13.57
N ASN A 76 17.67 17.54 -13.04
CA ASN A 76 17.41 16.33 -12.27
C ASN A 76 16.72 16.63 -10.94
N VAL A 77 17.11 17.71 -10.26
CA VAL A 77 16.42 18.14 -9.05
C VAL A 77 14.95 18.40 -9.35
N GLU A 78 14.61 19.12 -10.43
CA GLU A 78 13.20 19.37 -10.75
C GLU A 78 12.44 18.08 -11.08
N LYS A 79 13.04 17.17 -11.87
CA LYS A 79 12.45 15.84 -12.14
C LYS A 79 12.18 15.05 -10.85
N ILE A 80 13.15 15.03 -9.93
CA ILE A 80 13.02 14.36 -8.63
C ILE A 80 11.89 15.00 -7.81
N LEU A 81 11.79 16.34 -7.80
CA LEU A 81 10.71 17.05 -7.10
C LEU A 81 9.34 16.74 -7.71
N GLU A 82 9.22 16.67 -9.04
CA GLU A 82 7.99 16.28 -9.73
C GLU A 82 7.57 14.86 -9.38
N VAL A 83 8.49 13.91 -9.37
CA VAL A 83 8.23 12.53 -8.96
C VAL A 83 7.76 12.47 -7.50
N ILE A 84 8.42 13.20 -6.59
CA ILE A 84 7.98 13.28 -5.18
C ILE A 84 6.56 13.85 -5.10
N ARG A 85 6.23 14.92 -5.82
CA ARG A 85 4.88 15.52 -5.82
C ARG A 85 3.80 14.54 -6.32
N GLN A 86 4.14 13.65 -7.26
CA GLN A 86 3.22 12.66 -7.80
C GLN A 86 3.01 11.47 -6.88
N LEU A 87 4.06 11.07 -6.14
CA LEU A 87 4.03 9.87 -5.29
C LEU A 87 3.66 10.15 -3.82
N ASP A 88 4.08 11.28 -3.26
CA ASP A 88 3.78 11.68 -1.87
C ASP A 88 2.39 12.33 -1.75
N VAL A 89 1.37 11.59 -2.15
CA VAL A 89 -0.04 12.01 -2.10
C VAL A 89 -0.76 11.35 -0.92
N LYS A 90 -1.76 12.05 -0.36
CA LYS A 90 -2.57 11.50 0.73
C LYS A 90 -3.28 10.22 0.24
N PRO A 91 -3.11 9.07 0.91
CA PRO A 91 -3.82 7.86 0.53
C PRO A 91 -5.32 8.06 0.70
N VAL A 92 -6.10 7.39 -0.16
CA VAL A 92 -7.57 7.43 -0.09
C VAL A 92 -8.03 6.62 1.11
N ASP A 93 -8.95 7.19 1.88
CA ASP A 93 -9.56 6.56 3.06
C ASP A 93 -10.83 5.82 2.60
N ILE A 94 -10.93 4.54 2.95
CA ILE A 94 -12.05 3.67 2.57
C ILE A 94 -12.62 3.03 3.83
N GLN A 95 -13.91 3.24 4.09
CA GLN A 95 -14.61 2.58 5.17
C GLN A 95 -15.35 1.36 4.66
N PHE A 96 -15.09 0.21 5.27
CA PHE A 96 -15.83 -1.01 5.06
C PHE A 96 -16.82 -1.24 6.21
N THR A 97 -18.05 -1.59 5.84
CA THR A 97 -19.03 -2.20 6.74
C THR A 97 -19.13 -3.66 6.37
N ILE A 98 -18.88 -4.53 7.34
CA ILE A 98 -18.86 -5.98 7.17
C ILE A 98 -20.04 -6.57 7.92
N GLN A 99 -20.74 -7.48 7.27
CA GLN A 99 -21.81 -8.27 7.87
C GLN A 99 -21.51 -9.74 7.62
N LEU A 100 -21.48 -10.51 8.70
CA LEU A 100 -21.41 -11.96 8.66
C LEU A 100 -22.81 -12.51 8.89
N ILE A 101 -23.29 -13.32 7.97
CA ILE A 101 -24.57 -14.00 8.08
C ILE A 101 -24.32 -15.50 8.16
N LEU A 102 -24.91 -16.15 9.16
CA LEU A 102 -24.97 -17.60 9.26
C LEU A 102 -26.22 -18.08 8.54
N ALA A 103 -26.04 -18.81 7.45
CA ALA A 103 -27.09 -19.58 6.79
C ALA A 103 -27.12 -21.01 7.33
N SER A 104 -28.31 -21.58 7.48
CA SER A 104 -28.51 -22.93 8.00
C SER A 104 -29.60 -23.67 7.24
N ALA A 105 -29.40 -24.97 7.02
CA ALA A 105 -30.40 -25.85 6.43
C ALA A 105 -31.57 -26.16 7.39
N LYS A 106 -31.40 -25.86 8.69
CA LYS A 106 -32.38 -26.08 9.77
C LYS A 106 -32.56 -24.80 10.58
N ASP A 107 -33.76 -24.60 11.13
CA ASP A 107 -33.99 -23.53 12.08
C ASP A 107 -33.17 -23.75 13.35
N GLU A 108 -32.49 -22.71 13.83
CA GLU A 108 -31.73 -22.77 15.06
C GLU A 108 -32.49 -22.05 16.18
N PRO A 109 -32.88 -22.76 17.25
CA PRO A 109 -33.66 -22.16 18.33
C PRO A 109 -32.88 -21.04 19.02
N GLY A 110 -33.54 -19.90 19.25
CA GLY A 110 -32.95 -18.73 19.90
C GLY A 110 -32.19 -17.77 18.99
N LYS A 111 -32.17 -18.00 17.67
CA LYS A 111 -31.67 -17.03 16.68
C LYS A 111 -32.84 -16.41 15.91
N SER A 112 -32.76 -15.10 15.66
CA SER A 112 -33.77 -14.31 14.94
C SER A 112 -33.17 -13.66 13.71
N ASP A 113 -33.97 -13.53 12.66
CA ASP A 113 -33.60 -12.87 11.40
C ASP A 113 -34.24 -11.49 11.21
N GLU A 114 -34.94 -10.97 12.23
CA GLU A 114 -35.70 -9.71 12.16
C GLU A 114 -34.88 -8.53 11.63
N MET A 115 -33.62 -8.41 12.06
CA MET A 115 -32.74 -7.31 11.64
C MET A 115 -32.39 -7.30 10.15
N ILE A 116 -32.52 -8.44 9.47
CA ILE A 116 -32.08 -8.63 8.08
C ILE A 116 -33.20 -9.14 7.17
N LYS A 117 -34.39 -9.40 7.70
CA LYS A 117 -35.51 -10.02 6.98
C LYS A 117 -35.95 -9.21 5.78
N ASP A 118 -35.93 -7.88 5.90
CA ASP A 118 -36.39 -6.98 4.84
C ASP A 118 -35.32 -6.59 3.83
N ASP A 119 -34.07 -6.98 4.06
CA ASP A 119 -32.96 -6.68 3.17
C ASP A 119 -33.13 -7.39 1.80
N PRO A 120 -33.18 -6.65 0.68
CA PRO A 120 -33.34 -7.21 -0.66
C PRO A 120 -32.28 -8.25 -1.02
N LEU A 121 -31.04 -8.03 -0.59
CA LEU A 121 -29.94 -8.94 -0.88
C LEU A 121 -30.12 -10.28 -0.16
N ILE A 122 -30.61 -10.24 1.07
CA ILE A 122 -30.90 -11.44 1.86
C ILE A 122 -32.09 -12.20 1.26
N LYS A 123 -33.10 -11.50 0.75
CA LYS A 123 -34.22 -12.11 0.02
C LYS A 123 -33.74 -12.82 -1.25
N GLU A 124 -32.83 -12.22 -2.00
CA GLU A 124 -32.21 -12.84 -3.17
C GLU A 124 -31.39 -14.08 -2.77
N LEU A 125 -30.55 -13.99 -1.74
CA LEU A 125 -29.76 -15.13 -1.24
C LEU A 125 -30.64 -16.32 -0.81
N ARG A 126 -31.80 -16.07 -0.19
CA ARG A 126 -32.78 -17.12 0.15
C ARG A 126 -33.34 -17.84 -1.08
N SER A 127 -33.42 -17.17 -2.22
CA SER A 127 -33.91 -17.76 -3.46
C SER A 127 -32.85 -18.58 -4.20
N LEU A 128 -31.56 -18.23 -4.03
CA LEU A 128 -30.44 -18.84 -4.75
C LEU A 128 -29.76 -19.97 -3.99
N LEU A 129 -29.79 -19.93 -2.65
CA LEU A 129 -29.10 -20.89 -1.79
C LEU A 129 -30.07 -21.89 -1.18
N ASN A 130 -29.64 -23.15 -1.06
CA ASN A 130 -30.40 -24.23 -0.42
C ASN A 130 -30.34 -24.16 1.12
N PHE A 131 -30.47 -22.97 1.71
CA PHE A 131 -30.57 -22.78 3.16
C PHE A 131 -31.96 -22.28 3.52
N LYS A 132 -32.51 -22.77 4.64
CA LYS A 132 -33.85 -22.39 5.09
C LYS A 132 -33.83 -21.07 5.85
N SER A 133 -32.78 -20.86 6.64
CA SER A 133 -32.74 -19.80 7.65
C SER A 133 -31.42 -19.05 7.57
N PHE A 134 -31.48 -17.74 7.81
CA PHE A 134 -30.35 -16.81 7.72
C PHE A 134 -30.36 -15.95 8.97
N TYR A 135 -29.24 -15.89 9.68
CA TYR A 135 -29.13 -15.19 10.96
C TYR A 135 -27.93 -14.24 10.93
N PRO A 136 -28.07 -12.99 11.41
CA PRO A 136 -26.91 -12.13 11.61
C PRO A 136 -25.98 -12.80 12.65
N LEU A 137 -24.72 -12.98 12.28
CA LEU A 137 -23.71 -13.57 13.15
C LEU A 137 -22.92 -12.48 13.86
N ASP A 138 -22.38 -11.54 13.10
CA ASP A 138 -21.55 -10.44 13.60
C ASP A 138 -21.48 -9.31 12.57
N SER A 139 -21.06 -8.12 13.00
CA SER A 139 -20.82 -6.97 12.13
C SER A 139 -19.61 -6.18 12.59
N ALA A 140 -18.82 -5.70 11.64
CA ALA A 140 -17.64 -4.90 11.93
C ALA A 140 -17.54 -3.69 11.01
N PHE A 141 -16.86 -2.66 11.50
CA PHE A 141 -16.45 -1.49 10.72
C PHE A 141 -14.93 -1.45 10.67
N ILE A 142 -14.39 -1.33 9.46
CA ILE A 142 -12.95 -1.19 9.25
C ILE A 142 -12.71 0.08 8.46
N ARG A 143 -11.71 0.84 8.87
CA ARG A 143 -11.12 1.90 8.05
C ARG A 143 -9.83 1.37 7.44
N ALA A 144 -9.73 1.43 6.12
CA ALA A 144 -8.60 0.95 5.35
C ALA A 144 -8.05 2.06 4.46
N LEU A 145 -6.74 2.07 4.25
CA LEU A 145 -6.07 2.95 3.32
C LEU A 145 -5.85 2.25 1.97
N ASP A 146 -5.82 3.02 0.89
CA ASP A 146 -5.51 2.52 -0.44
C ASP A 146 -4.24 1.66 -0.44
N ARG A 147 -4.34 0.43 -0.96
CA ARG A 147 -3.28 -0.59 -1.11
C ARG A 147 -2.71 -1.19 0.18
N GLU A 148 -3.21 -0.79 1.34
CA GLU A 148 -2.77 -1.33 2.62
C GLU A 148 -3.64 -2.51 3.10
N PHE A 149 -3.05 -3.39 3.90
CA PHE A 149 -3.80 -4.45 4.56
C PHE A 149 -4.47 -3.93 5.82
N SER A 150 -5.74 -4.27 5.99
CA SER A 150 -6.48 -4.04 7.24
C SER A 150 -7.11 -5.34 7.69
N GLU A 151 -7.09 -5.59 8.99
CA GLU A 151 -7.59 -6.84 9.57
C GLU A 151 -8.58 -6.54 10.68
N VAL A 152 -9.63 -7.36 10.78
CA VAL A 152 -10.53 -7.39 11.94
C VAL A 152 -10.75 -8.82 12.37
N THR A 153 -10.88 -9.00 13.68
CA THR A 153 -11.33 -10.25 14.29
C THR A 153 -12.78 -10.12 14.72
N MET A 154 -13.58 -11.11 14.37
CA MET A 154 -15.03 -11.20 14.56
C MET A 154 -15.38 -12.60 15.07
N GLY A 155 -16.67 -12.81 15.35
CA GLY A 155 -17.18 -14.05 15.92
C GLY A 155 -17.18 -14.01 17.45
N ARG A 156 -18.02 -14.85 18.05
CA ARG A 156 -18.28 -14.81 19.51
C ARG A 156 -17.05 -15.18 20.34
N GLU A 157 -16.15 -15.96 19.76
CA GLU A 157 -14.93 -16.45 20.39
C GLU A 157 -13.69 -15.78 19.78
N ALA A 158 -13.87 -14.68 19.03
CA ALA A 158 -12.81 -14.02 18.27
C ALA A 158 -12.10 -14.98 17.31
N GLU A 159 -12.87 -15.91 16.74
CA GLU A 159 -12.36 -17.02 15.96
C GLU A 159 -12.33 -16.73 14.45
N LEU A 160 -12.92 -15.63 13.98
CA LEU A 160 -12.98 -15.28 12.55
C LEU A 160 -12.11 -14.06 12.27
N ARG A 161 -11.10 -14.23 11.41
CA ARG A 161 -10.18 -13.17 10.99
C ARG A 161 -10.46 -12.79 9.55
N LEU A 162 -10.83 -11.54 9.31
CA LEU A 162 -11.02 -10.98 7.97
C LEU A 162 -9.91 -9.99 7.68
N ALA A 163 -9.08 -10.29 6.68
CA ALA A 163 -8.12 -9.37 6.10
C ALA A 163 -8.66 -8.81 4.78
N LEU A 164 -8.56 -7.50 4.62
CA LEU A 164 -8.93 -6.75 3.42
C LEU A 164 -7.73 -5.98 2.90
N ARG A 165 -7.57 -5.93 1.59
CA ARG A 165 -6.65 -5.02 0.90
C ARG A 165 -7.41 -4.31 -0.22
N PRO A 166 -7.82 -3.05 -0.04
CA PRO A 166 -8.47 -2.30 -1.09
C PRO A 166 -7.47 -1.68 -2.06
N LYS A 167 -7.91 -1.44 -3.28
CA LYS A 167 -7.24 -0.62 -4.28
C LYS A 167 -8.26 0.31 -4.90
N TYR A 168 -8.05 1.60 -4.72
CA TYR A 168 -8.82 2.66 -5.31
C TYR A 168 -8.52 2.77 -6.82
N ILE A 169 -9.57 2.84 -7.62
CA ILE A 169 -9.50 3.03 -9.06
C ILE A 169 -10.37 4.24 -9.40
N LYS A 170 -9.72 5.31 -9.86
CA LYS A 170 -10.40 6.50 -10.35
C LYS A 170 -10.85 6.29 -11.79
N GLU A 171 -12.15 6.39 -12.05
CA GLU A 171 -12.70 6.42 -13.42
C GLU A 171 -13.44 7.73 -13.69
N GLU A 172 -13.79 7.99 -14.95
CA GLU A 172 -14.47 9.22 -15.36
C GLU A 172 -15.90 9.34 -14.80
N LYS A 173 -16.60 8.21 -14.68
CA LYS A 173 -18.02 8.17 -14.27
C LYS A 173 -18.18 7.94 -12.78
N GLU A 174 -17.61 6.84 -12.29
CA GLU A 174 -17.76 6.41 -10.92
C GLU A 174 -16.47 5.78 -10.42
N ASP A 175 -16.08 6.15 -9.21
CA ASP A 175 -14.93 5.56 -8.54
C ASP A 175 -15.20 4.11 -8.15
N LEU A 176 -14.22 3.24 -8.39
CA LEU A 176 -14.28 1.82 -8.07
C LEU A 176 -13.28 1.46 -6.95
N ILE A 177 -13.61 0.38 -6.26
CA ILE A 177 -12.77 -0.25 -5.24
C ILE A 177 -12.56 -1.70 -5.67
N GLN A 178 -11.33 -2.05 -5.99
CA GLN A 178 -10.92 -3.45 -6.11
C GLN A 178 -10.51 -3.95 -4.73
N VAL A 179 -11.04 -5.08 -4.28
CA VAL A 179 -10.81 -5.60 -2.92
C VAL A 179 -10.29 -7.03 -2.98
N GLU A 180 -9.15 -7.27 -2.35
CA GLU A 180 -8.73 -8.62 -1.96
C GLU A 180 -9.25 -8.91 -0.55
N ALA A 181 -10.08 -9.94 -0.39
CA ALA A 181 -10.66 -10.32 0.89
C ALA A 181 -10.26 -11.76 1.25
N ARG A 182 -9.80 -11.95 2.49
CA ARG A 182 -9.45 -13.27 3.04
C ARG A 182 -10.09 -13.44 4.41
N LEU A 183 -11.00 -14.41 4.51
CA LEU A 183 -11.62 -14.81 5.77
C LEU A 183 -11.04 -16.14 6.21
N GLN A 184 -10.59 -16.21 7.46
CA GLN A 184 -10.00 -17.40 8.07
C GLN A 184 -10.62 -17.67 9.43
N LYS A 185 -10.68 -18.94 9.82
CA LYS A 185 -11.01 -19.36 11.18
C LYS A 185 -9.73 -19.67 11.96
N ILE A 186 -9.52 -19.00 13.07
CA ILE A 186 -8.44 -19.27 14.02
C ILE A 186 -8.89 -20.41 14.93
N ILE A 187 -8.01 -21.39 15.15
CA ILE A 187 -8.29 -22.57 15.98
C ILE A 187 -7.09 -22.82 16.89
N PRO A 188 -7.30 -23.18 18.17
CA PRO A 188 -6.20 -23.62 19.04
C PRO A 188 -5.42 -24.78 18.40
N ALA A 189 -4.09 -24.66 18.39
CA ALA A 189 -3.21 -25.74 17.96
C ALA A 189 -3.21 -26.83 19.04
N VAL A 190 -3.49 -28.08 18.65
CA VAL A 190 -3.33 -29.23 19.55
C VAL A 190 -1.85 -29.63 19.54
N PRO A 191 -1.12 -29.53 20.67
CA PRO A 191 0.27 -29.94 20.72
C PRO A 191 0.40 -31.44 20.45
N ALA A 192 1.35 -31.83 19.60
CA ALA A 192 1.68 -33.24 19.44
C ALA A 192 2.22 -33.81 20.78
N PRO A 193 1.85 -35.04 21.17
CA PRO A 193 2.39 -35.67 22.38
C PRO A 193 3.93 -35.70 22.32
N GLY A 194 4.59 -35.07 23.30
CA GLY A 194 6.06 -35.01 23.39
C GLY A 194 6.73 -33.78 22.77
N ALA A 195 5.97 -32.80 22.27
CA ALA A 195 6.54 -31.55 21.76
C ALA A 195 7.06 -30.64 22.89
N THR A 196 8.36 -30.34 22.87
CA THR A 196 8.99 -29.28 23.67
C THR A 196 8.74 -27.93 22.96
N GLN A 197 8.01 -27.03 23.61
CA GLN A 197 7.39 -25.84 23.01
C GLN A 197 8.34 -24.89 22.28
N THR A 198 7.99 -24.51 21.04
CA THR A 198 8.11 -23.15 20.44
C THR A 198 7.18 -22.99 19.21
N GLN A 199 5.97 -23.56 19.21
CA GLN A 199 5.01 -23.38 18.10
C GLN A 199 3.89 -22.40 18.49
N ASN A 200 3.43 -21.61 17.52
CA ASN A 200 2.30 -20.69 17.68
C ASN A 200 1.10 -21.48 18.22
N PRO A 201 0.48 -21.08 19.35
CA PRO A 201 -0.62 -21.82 19.97
C PRO A 201 -1.90 -21.83 19.14
N TYR A 202 -1.90 -21.20 17.96
CA TYR A 202 -3.04 -21.14 17.05
C TYR A 202 -2.65 -21.54 15.63
N THR A 203 -3.57 -22.19 14.94
CA THR A 203 -3.57 -22.42 13.50
C THR A 203 -4.76 -21.73 12.85
N SER A 204 -4.75 -21.59 11.52
CA SER A 204 -5.84 -20.95 10.77
C SER A 204 -6.32 -21.83 9.62
N ILE A 205 -7.63 -21.89 9.41
CA ILE A 205 -8.25 -22.52 8.23
C ILE A 205 -8.83 -21.42 7.35
N ALA A 206 -8.49 -21.41 6.07
CA ALA A 206 -9.10 -20.49 5.11
C ALA A 206 -10.58 -20.85 4.89
N LEU A 207 -11.47 -19.89 5.14
CA LEU A 207 -12.90 -20.02 4.90
C LEU A 207 -13.30 -19.43 3.54
N LEU A 208 -12.70 -18.31 3.18
CA LEU A 208 -12.96 -17.60 1.92
C LEU A 208 -11.72 -16.83 1.47
N THR A 209 -11.47 -16.82 0.16
CA THR A 209 -10.52 -15.90 -0.48
C THR A 209 -11.17 -15.41 -1.76
N SER A 210 -11.29 -14.10 -1.92
CA SER A 210 -12.01 -13.48 -3.03
C SER A 210 -11.30 -12.21 -3.48
N ASN A 211 -11.35 -11.97 -4.79
CA ASN A 211 -10.92 -10.72 -5.41
C ASN A 211 -12.11 -10.20 -6.22
N PHE A 212 -12.60 -9.03 -5.89
CA PHE A 212 -13.77 -8.46 -6.54
C PHE A 212 -13.64 -6.95 -6.69
N THR A 213 -14.49 -6.36 -7.53
CA THR A 213 -14.58 -4.93 -7.72
C THR A 213 -15.98 -4.47 -7.34
N MET A 214 -16.08 -3.34 -6.64
CA MET A 214 -17.34 -2.76 -6.22
C MET A 214 -17.32 -1.24 -6.40
N LYS A 215 -18.48 -0.63 -6.55
CA LYS A 215 -18.65 0.83 -6.52
C LYS A 215 -18.67 1.34 -5.08
N SER A 216 -18.33 2.61 -4.90
CA SER A 216 -18.50 3.26 -3.59
C SER A 216 -19.97 3.27 -3.15
N GLY A 217 -20.24 2.77 -1.95
CA GLY A 217 -21.58 2.62 -1.36
C GLY A 217 -22.29 1.34 -1.76
N GLU A 218 -21.75 0.53 -2.67
CA GLU A 218 -22.35 -0.73 -3.09
C GLU A 218 -22.23 -1.79 -2.00
N LYS A 219 -23.31 -2.57 -1.82
CA LYS A 219 -23.34 -3.74 -0.94
C LYS A 219 -23.17 -5.00 -1.78
N THR A 220 -22.12 -5.77 -1.50
CA THR A 220 -21.72 -6.92 -2.32
C THR A 220 -21.58 -8.18 -1.47
N VAL A 221 -22.09 -9.31 -1.99
CA VAL A 221 -21.83 -10.64 -1.42
C VAL A 221 -20.47 -11.11 -1.91
N VAL A 222 -19.54 -11.30 -1.00
CA VAL A 222 -18.15 -11.66 -1.33
C VAL A 222 -18.00 -13.16 -1.53
N GLY A 223 -18.78 -13.95 -0.78
CA GLY A 223 -18.79 -15.40 -0.92
C GLY A 223 -19.49 -16.11 0.24
N VAL A 224 -19.62 -17.42 0.07
CA VAL A 224 -20.24 -18.33 1.04
C VAL A 224 -19.24 -19.45 1.36
N SER A 225 -18.91 -19.61 2.63
CA SER A 225 -18.08 -20.72 3.13
C SER A 225 -18.95 -21.79 3.75
N LYS A 226 -18.72 -23.06 3.43
CA LYS A 226 -19.45 -24.17 4.07
C LYS A 226 -18.83 -24.49 5.42
N LEU A 227 -19.69 -24.62 6.43
CA LEU A 227 -19.34 -25.06 7.79
C LEU A 227 -20.06 -26.38 8.08
N ASP A 228 -19.57 -27.13 9.07
CA ASP A 228 -20.21 -28.34 9.62
C ASP A 228 -20.67 -29.34 8.54
N GLY A 229 -19.80 -29.68 7.59
CA GLY A 229 -20.13 -30.65 6.53
C GLY A 229 -21.10 -30.14 5.46
N GLY A 230 -21.48 -28.86 5.49
CA GLY A 230 -22.34 -28.21 4.49
C GLY A 230 -23.75 -27.87 4.98
N ASP A 231 -24.13 -28.28 6.19
CA ASP A 231 -25.43 -27.94 6.79
C ASP A 231 -25.53 -26.45 7.15
N LYS A 232 -24.38 -25.78 7.30
CA LYS A 232 -24.28 -24.35 7.57
C LYS A 232 -23.41 -23.65 6.54
N GLY A 233 -23.75 -22.40 6.26
CA GLY A 233 -23.00 -21.50 5.40
C GLY A 233 -22.64 -20.22 6.15
N LEU A 234 -21.39 -19.77 6.05
CA LEU A 234 -20.99 -18.45 6.48
C LEU A 234 -20.93 -17.53 5.27
N ILE A 235 -21.78 -16.52 5.24
CA ILE A 235 -21.88 -15.54 4.15
C ILE A 235 -21.20 -14.26 4.58
N LEU A 236 -20.28 -13.78 3.75
CA LEU A 236 -19.60 -12.50 3.95
C LEU A 236 -20.22 -11.46 3.01
N ILE A 237 -20.76 -10.40 3.61
CA ILE A 237 -21.27 -9.24 2.88
C ILE A 237 -20.44 -8.02 3.25
N ILE A 238 -19.99 -7.28 2.25
CA ILE A 238 -19.16 -6.09 2.42
C ILE A 238 -19.83 -4.90 1.72
N THR A 239 -19.79 -3.75 2.37
CA THR A 239 -20.10 -2.45 1.77
C THR A 239 -18.88 -1.55 1.92
N GLY A 240 -18.36 -1.02 0.82
CA GLY A 240 -17.20 -0.12 0.82
C GLY A 240 -17.60 1.30 0.49
N LYS A 241 -17.19 2.30 1.27
CA LYS A 241 -17.44 3.72 1.02
C LYS A 241 -16.14 4.51 1.02
N ILE A 242 -15.92 5.24 -0.06
CA ILE A 242 -14.74 6.10 -0.23
C ILE A 242 -14.95 7.44 0.47
N PHE A 243 -13.96 7.88 1.25
CA PHE A 243 -13.89 9.19 1.88
C PHE A 243 -12.70 9.97 1.30
N ARG A 244 -12.95 11.21 0.90
CA ARG A 244 -11.96 12.12 0.33
C ARG A 244 -11.56 13.18 1.36
#